data_AF-A0A1H3Q6I3-F1
#
_entry.id   AF-A0A1H3Q6I3-F1
#
_cell.length_a   1.000
_cell.length_b   1.000
_cell.length_c   1.000
_cell.angle_alpha   90.00
_cell.angle_beta   90.00
_cell.angle_gamma   90.00
#
_symmetry.space_group_name_H-M   'P 1'
#
loop_
_entity.id
_entity.type
_entity.pdbx_description
1 polymer ?
#
loop_
_entity_poly.entity_id
_entity_poly.type
_entity_poly.pdbx_seq_one_letter_code
_entity_poly.pdbx_strand_id
1 'polypeptide(L)'
;MNAARLALALILALAAASAAARERAAERGSADGGAAQRGVSDRDAEAAAAAYFERIRAQPPQLRAFVQAMPKGGDLHSHLSGAVYAEDYLRWASEDGLCLQREDAHLAEPPCQAPARVTVAGAMRSDLPLYGRAIDTMSVRGYERGGGDPLLPVHQRFFSAFDRFRPVSRRRAGDMLAAVRTIAADENTQYLELMHLPPAGRDVLDGLDPADDGDDFAAMAAALQPRLTAAVARARAELDADEARAAALLGCAGATPHAGCAVELRYQAPATRTHAPARTFATMAFAFALADADPRFVGVNLLGPEHHPRALRDYRLHMRMLAFFKQRHPRVKLSLHAGELSAELAPPRDLRDHIGQAVTVAGAERIGHGVAIASEDGLDALLRRMARQRTAVEINLSSNAAILGVAGAAHPLALYRAAGVPVVLATDDQGVLRSDLSGEYLRAALDQGLDYRALKRIARDSLQYAFLPGASLWRDQAGGARVAACAGASPADDPDPGCGALLQASAKARAQWQLERALFRFERAPRPPASVPARIGGAR
;
A
#
# COMPACT_ATOMS: atom_id res chain seq x y z
N MET A 1 -54.16 -34.94 62.87
CA MET A 1 -52.76 -34.52 63.07
C MET A 1 -51.83 -35.54 62.43
N ASN A 2 -51.68 -35.51 61.10
CA ASN A 2 -50.91 -36.53 60.35
C ASN A 2 -50.46 -36.04 58.96
N ALA A 3 -50.02 -34.78 58.85
CA ALA A 3 -49.46 -34.23 57.60
C ALA A 3 -47.97 -33.87 57.74
N ALA A 4 -47.54 -33.42 58.93
CA ALA A 4 -46.15 -33.01 59.15
C ALA A 4 -45.14 -34.16 59.22
N ARG A 5 -45.56 -35.37 59.62
CA ARG A 5 -44.67 -36.55 59.69
C ARG A 5 -44.45 -37.26 58.35
N LEU A 6 -45.38 -37.13 57.40
CA LEU A 6 -45.21 -37.71 56.06
C LEU A 6 -44.26 -36.87 55.20
N ALA A 7 -44.29 -35.54 55.34
CA ALA A 7 -43.41 -34.64 54.60
C ALA A 7 -41.92 -34.81 54.98
N LEU A 8 -41.62 -35.06 56.27
CA LEU A 8 -40.25 -35.23 56.72
C LEU A 8 -39.63 -36.58 56.30
N ALA A 9 -40.44 -37.64 56.21
CA ALA A 9 -40.00 -38.94 55.72
C ALA A 9 -39.71 -38.95 54.20
N LEU A 10 -40.46 -38.16 53.41
CA LEU A 10 -40.24 -38.06 51.96
C LEU A 10 -38.98 -37.24 51.62
N ILE A 11 -38.67 -36.20 52.40
CA ILE A 11 -37.47 -35.36 52.19
C ILE A 11 -36.18 -36.12 52.55
N LEU A 12 -36.19 -36.94 53.59
CA LEU A 12 -35.03 -37.77 53.96
C LEU A 12 -34.79 -38.94 52.98
N ALA A 13 -35.83 -39.49 52.37
CA ALA A 13 -35.69 -40.54 51.36
C ALA A 13 -35.14 -40.01 50.01
N LEU A 14 -35.52 -38.79 49.60
CA LEU A 14 -34.96 -38.16 48.40
C LEU A 14 -33.51 -37.70 48.58
N ALA A 15 -33.11 -37.29 49.79
CA ALA A 15 -31.72 -36.92 50.07
C ALA A 15 -30.79 -38.14 49.99
N ALA A 16 -31.18 -39.30 50.54
CA ALA A 16 -30.38 -40.52 50.50
C ALA A 16 -30.27 -41.13 49.08
N ALA A 17 -31.29 -41.01 48.23
CA ALA A 17 -31.24 -41.47 46.85
C ALA A 17 -30.32 -40.62 45.94
N SER A 18 -30.14 -39.33 46.26
CA SER A 18 -29.24 -38.43 45.51
C SER A 18 -27.76 -38.60 45.86
N ALA A 19 -27.45 -39.09 47.07
CA ALA A 19 -26.07 -39.36 47.49
C ALA A 19 -25.54 -40.68 46.89
N ALA A 20 -26.35 -41.74 46.90
CA ALA A 20 -25.94 -43.04 46.34
C ALA A 20 -25.88 -43.07 44.79
N ALA A 21 -26.61 -42.19 44.10
CA ALA A 21 -26.52 -42.01 42.65
C ALA A 21 -25.27 -41.22 42.23
N ARG A 22 -24.70 -40.38 43.12
CA ARG A 22 -23.49 -39.60 42.85
C ARG A 22 -22.20 -40.42 43.03
N GLU A 23 -22.19 -41.39 43.95
CA GLU A 23 -21.02 -42.28 44.10
C GLU A 23 -20.94 -43.37 43.02
N ARG A 24 -22.08 -43.87 42.50
CA ARG A 24 -22.06 -44.88 41.42
C ARG A 24 -21.83 -44.29 40.01
N ALA A 25 -21.92 -42.98 39.83
CA ALA A 25 -21.51 -42.30 38.61
C ALA A 25 -19.99 -42.02 38.56
N ALA A 26 -19.31 -42.07 39.71
CA ALA A 26 -17.86 -41.85 39.80
C ALA A 26 -17.03 -43.10 39.45
N GLU A 27 -17.60 -44.30 39.46
CA GLU A 27 -16.87 -45.57 39.21
C GLU A 27 -17.18 -46.24 37.85
N ARG A 28 -17.96 -45.59 36.96
CA ARG A 28 -18.20 -46.08 35.58
C ARG A 28 -17.82 -45.09 34.47
N GLY A 29 -16.95 -44.13 34.76
CA GLY A 29 -16.40 -43.17 33.79
C GLY A 29 -14.96 -43.45 33.36
N SER A 30 -14.42 -44.64 33.65
CA SER A 30 -13.05 -45.06 33.30
C SER A 30 -13.07 -46.10 32.17
N ALA A 31 -13.56 -45.70 30.99
CA ALA A 31 -13.31 -46.36 29.70
C ALA A 31 -14.09 -45.65 28.58
N ASP A 32 -13.76 -44.40 28.28
CA ASP A 32 -13.88 -43.93 26.90
C ASP A 32 -12.79 -42.89 26.61
N GLY A 33 -11.84 -43.30 25.79
CA GLY A 33 -10.69 -42.51 25.43
C GLY A 33 -11.05 -41.47 24.38
N GLY A 34 -10.66 -40.21 24.64
CA GLY A 34 -10.08 -39.35 23.62
C GLY A 34 -10.99 -38.89 22.48
N ALA A 35 -11.84 -37.92 22.75
CA ALA A 35 -12.13 -36.86 21.78
C ALA A 35 -12.36 -35.54 22.51
N ALA A 36 -11.29 -35.01 23.13
CA ALA A 36 -11.22 -33.56 23.27
C ALA A 36 -11.44 -32.98 21.86
N GLN A 37 -12.42 -32.08 21.71
CA GLN A 37 -12.54 -31.26 20.50
C GLN A 37 -11.18 -30.59 20.30
N ARG A 38 -10.33 -31.17 19.45
CA ARG A 38 -9.05 -30.58 19.10
C ARG A 38 -9.41 -29.31 18.37
N GLY A 39 -9.19 -28.16 19.01
CA GLY A 39 -9.32 -26.87 18.35
C GLY A 39 -8.53 -26.91 17.04
N VAL A 40 -9.09 -26.32 15.97
CA VAL A 40 -8.44 -26.28 14.65
C VAL A 40 -7.08 -25.62 14.80
N SER A 41 -6.01 -26.35 14.47
CA SER A 41 -4.65 -25.82 14.55
C SER A 41 -4.45 -24.70 13.53
N ASP A 42 -3.46 -23.81 13.74
CA ASP A 42 -3.15 -22.73 12.79
C ASP A 42 -2.83 -23.27 11.39
N ARG A 43 -2.14 -24.41 11.33
CA ARG A 43 -1.80 -25.06 10.06
C ARG A 43 -3.04 -25.57 9.34
N ASP A 44 -4.00 -26.12 10.07
CA ASP A 44 -5.25 -26.62 9.50
C ASP A 44 -6.15 -25.48 9.01
N ALA A 45 -6.21 -24.37 9.76
CA ALA A 45 -6.95 -23.17 9.35
C ALA A 45 -6.37 -22.53 8.08
N GLU A 46 -5.05 -22.36 8.01
CA GLU A 46 -4.37 -21.87 6.80
C GLU A 46 -4.59 -22.82 5.60
N ALA A 47 -4.50 -24.14 5.82
CA ALA A 47 -4.75 -25.12 4.78
C ALA A 47 -6.21 -25.08 4.28
N ALA A 48 -7.18 -24.87 5.18
CA ALA A 48 -8.59 -24.73 4.82
C ALA A 48 -8.84 -23.44 3.99
N ALA A 49 -8.24 -22.32 4.39
CA ALA A 49 -8.29 -21.07 3.64
C ALA A 49 -7.65 -21.21 2.25
N ALA A 50 -6.48 -21.84 2.16
CA ALA A 50 -5.81 -22.14 0.89
C ALA A 50 -6.66 -23.04 -0.01
N ALA A 51 -7.24 -24.11 0.54
CA ALA A 51 -8.10 -25.01 -0.23
C ALA A 51 -9.37 -24.31 -0.71
N TYR A 52 -9.95 -23.40 0.09
CA TYR A 52 -11.07 -22.58 -0.35
C TYR A 52 -10.69 -21.62 -1.48
N PHE A 53 -9.56 -20.92 -1.34
CA PHE A 53 -9.01 -20.05 -2.38
C PHE A 53 -8.85 -20.78 -3.71
N GLU A 54 -8.25 -21.98 -3.70
CA GLU A 54 -8.08 -22.77 -4.93
C GLU A 54 -9.41 -23.17 -5.57
N ARG A 55 -10.43 -23.52 -4.78
CA ARG A 55 -11.77 -23.85 -5.31
C ARG A 55 -12.46 -22.67 -6.00
N ILE A 56 -12.22 -21.45 -5.53
CA ILE A 56 -12.82 -20.23 -6.08
C ILE A 56 -11.90 -19.49 -7.07
N ARG A 57 -10.69 -20.00 -7.34
CA ARG A 57 -9.69 -19.31 -8.17
C ARG A 57 -10.24 -18.95 -9.56
N ALA A 58 -11.03 -19.84 -10.16
CA ALA A 58 -11.68 -19.63 -11.45
C ALA A 58 -13.03 -18.88 -11.36
N GLN A 59 -13.36 -18.28 -10.20
CA GLN A 59 -14.62 -17.58 -9.95
C GLN A 59 -14.32 -16.12 -9.53
N PRO A 60 -14.02 -15.21 -10.48
CA PRO A 60 -13.47 -13.89 -10.17
C PRO A 60 -14.25 -13.06 -9.13
N PRO A 61 -15.60 -13.03 -9.13
CA PRO A 61 -16.34 -12.30 -8.09
C PRO A 61 -16.13 -12.88 -6.67
N GLN A 62 -16.06 -14.21 -6.55
CA GLN A 62 -15.79 -14.86 -5.25
C GLN A 62 -14.35 -14.65 -4.82
N LEU A 63 -13.42 -14.73 -5.77
CA LEU A 63 -12.00 -14.46 -5.52
C LEU A 63 -11.80 -13.01 -5.07
N ARG A 64 -12.45 -12.04 -5.73
CA ARG A 64 -12.47 -10.62 -5.34
C ARG A 64 -12.95 -10.44 -3.90
N ALA A 65 -14.05 -11.09 -3.53
CA ALA A 65 -14.58 -11.04 -2.16
C ALA A 65 -13.60 -11.67 -1.14
N PHE A 66 -12.94 -12.77 -1.50
CA PHE A 66 -11.93 -13.39 -0.64
C PHE A 66 -10.73 -12.45 -0.39
N VAL A 67 -10.18 -11.85 -1.45
CA VAL A 67 -9.02 -10.95 -1.32
C VAL A 67 -9.40 -9.57 -0.74
N GLN A 68 -10.66 -9.13 -0.87
CA GLN A 68 -11.18 -7.95 -0.15
C GLN A 68 -11.09 -8.16 1.36
N ALA A 69 -11.55 -9.31 1.84
CA ALA A 69 -11.57 -9.66 3.25
C ALA A 69 -10.19 -10.06 3.80
N MET A 70 -9.23 -10.36 2.92
CA MET A 70 -7.89 -10.77 3.32
C MET A 70 -7.11 -9.59 3.92
N PRO A 71 -6.52 -9.74 5.11
CA PRO A 71 -5.56 -8.77 5.64
C PRO A 71 -4.32 -8.69 4.75
N LYS A 72 -4.02 -7.50 4.23
CA LYS A 72 -2.94 -7.29 3.25
C LYS A 72 -1.67 -6.67 3.83
N GLY A 73 -1.67 -6.39 5.14
CA GLY A 73 -0.54 -5.73 5.80
C GLY A 73 -0.54 -4.25 5.45
N GLY A 74 0.23 -3.87 4.45
CA GLY A 74 0.43 -2.47 4.08
C GLY A 74 0.76 -2.27 2.61
N ASP A 75 0.44 -1.07 2.13
CA ASP A 75 0.79 -0.56 0.80
C ASP A 75 2.01 0.35 0.92
N LEU A 76 3.12 -0.04 0.28
CA LEU A 76 4.42 0.64 0.42
C LEU A 76 4.77 1.58 -0.74
N HIS A 77 3.95 1.57 -1.79
CA HIS A 77 4.20 2.34 -3.01
C HIS A 77 2.87 2.95 -3.46
N SER A 78 2.56 4.11 -2.90
CA SER A 78 1.31 4.81 -3.19
C SER A 78 1.54 6.31 -3.21
N HIS A 79 1.16 6.99 -4.29
CA HIS A 79 1.29 8.44 -4.40
C HIS A 79 -0.01 9.08 -3.91
N LEU A 80 0.06 9.94 -2.89
CA LEU A 80 -1.14 10.47 -2.24
C LEU A 80 -2.13 11.09 -3.24
N SER A 81 -1.63 11.88 -4.20
CA SER A 81 -2.48 12.57 -5.16
C SER A 81 -3.04 11.70 -6.27
N GLY A 82 -2.45 10.53 -6.57
CA GLY A 82 -3.06 9.62 -7.53
C GLY A 82 -3.80 8.45 -6.88
N ALA A 83 -3.69 8.29 -5.56
CA ALA A 83 -4.45 7.30 -4.80
C ALA A 83 -5.92 7.69 -4.54
N VAL A 84 -6.32 8.93 -4.87
CA VAL A 84 -7.69 9.43 -4.71
C VAL A 84 -8.46 9.35 -6.03
N TYR A 85 -9.70 8.86 -5.96
CA TYR A 85 -10.56 8.74 -7.14
C TYR A 85 -10.99 10.10 -7.70
N ALA A 86 -11.13 10.19 -9.02
CA ALA A 86 -11.57 11.39 -9.73
C ALA A 86 -12.90 11.96 -9.19
N GLU A 87 -13.81 11.09 -8.76
CA GLU A 87 -15.11 11.46 -8.20
C GLU A 87 -14.97 12.27 -6.89
N ASP A 88 -13.98 11.97 -6.06
CA ASP A 88 -13.69 12.75 -4.86
C ASP A 88 -13.13 14.13 -5.22
N TYR A 89 -12.25 14.22 -6.21
CA TYR A 89 -11.77 15.51 -6.71
C TYR A 89 -12.89 16.38 -7.28
N LEU A 90 -13.82 15.79 -8.03
CA LEU A 90 -14.98 16.52 -8.56
C LEU A 90 -15.94 16.96 -7.45
N ARG A 91 -16.15 16.12 -6.43
CA ARG A 91 -16.95 16.49 -5.26
C ARG A 91 -16.31 17.67 -4.51
N TRP A 92 -15.02 17.61 -4.21
CA TRP A 92 -14.31 18.72 -3.56
C TRP A 92 -14.25 19.97 -4.43
N ALA A 93 -14.05 19.84 -5.73
CA ALA A 93 -14.10 20.97 -6.67
C ALA A 93 -15.48 21.64 -6.67
N SER A 94 -16.56 20.86 -6.53
CA SER A 94 -17.91 21.39 -6.35
C SER A 94 -18.06 22.15 -5.02
N GLU A 95 -17.48 21.65 -3.92
CA GLU A 95 -17.47 22.32 -2.61
C GLU A 95 -16.66 23.63 -2.66
N ASP A 96 -15.54 23.65 -3.40
CA ASP A 96 -14.68 24.82 -3.61
C ASP A 96 -15.25 25.83 -4.61
N GLY A 97 -16.41 25.55 -5.23
CA GLY A 97 -17.02 26.44 -6.22
C GLY A 97 -16.25 26.54 -7.53
N LEU A 98 -15.42 25.55 -7.86
CA LEU A 98 -14.63 25.52 -9.08
C LEU A 98 -15.49 25.30 -10.33
N CYS A 99 -14.88 25.64 -11.46
CA CYS A 99 -15.46 25.47 -12.78
C CYS A 99 -14.90 24.24 -13.48
N LEU A 100 -15.68 23.71 -14.42
CA LEU A 100 -15.26 22.69 -15.37
C LEU A 100 -15.28 23.29 -16.78
N GLN A 101 -14.17 23.18 -17.51
CA GLN A 101 -14.09 23.60 -18.90
C GLN A 101 -14.86 22.60 -19.77
N ARG A 102 -15.73 23.08 -20.68
CA ARG A 102 -16.51 22.17 -21.55
C ARG A 102 -15.67 21.45 -22.60
N GLU A 103 -14.63 22.12 -23.10
CA GLU A 103 -13.76 21.65 -24.18
C GLU A 103 -12.98 20.40 -23.77
N ASP A 104 -12.27 20.46 -22.64
CA ASP A 104 -11.31 19.43 -22.24
C ASP A 104 -11.55 18.87 -20.83
N ALA A 105 -12.67 19.23 -20.19
CA ALA A 105 -13.05 18.82 -18.84
C ALA A 105 -11.99 19.13 -17.76
N HIS A 106 -11.20 20.20 -17.96
CA HIS A 106 -10.23 20.66 -16.96
C HIS A 106 -10.88 21.47 -15.82
N LEU A 107 -10.34 21.35 -14.60
CA LEU A 107 -10.76 22.18 -13.47
C LEU A 107 -10.16 23.59 -13.56
N ALA A 108 -11.00 24.60 -13.46
CA ALA A 108 -10.59 26.00 -13.51
C ALA A 108 -11.11 26.81 -12.32
N GLU A 109 -10.38 27.86 -11.96
CA GLU A 109 -10.81 28.84 -10.96
C GLU A 109 -12.05 29.64 -11.45
N PRO A 110 -12.92 30.10 -10.54
CA PRO A 110 -14.01 31.01 -10.87
C PRO A 110 -13.48 32.35 -11.45
N PRO A 111 -14.31 33.08 -12.20
CA PRO A 111 -15.75 32.86 -12.44
C PRO A 111 -16.07 31.81 -13.54
N CYS A 112 -17.18 31.09 -13.39
CA CYS A 112 -17.66 30.10 -14.36
C CYS A 112 -18.53 30.76 -15.43
N GLN A 113 -17.92 31.17 -16.54
CA GLN A 113 -18.61 31.87 -17.64
C GLN A 113 -19.11 30.90 -18.71
N ALA A 114 -20.44 30.79 -18.83
CA ALA A 114 -21.08 30.00 -19.88
C ALA A 114 -20.89 30.66 -21.28
N PRO A 115 -20.86 29.87 -22.37
CA PRO A 115 -20.97 28.41 -22.39
C PRO A 115 -19.64 27.69 -22.10
N ALA A 116 -18.50 28.37 -22.20
CA ALA A 116 -17.17 27.76 -22.16
C ALA A 116 -16.87 27.01 -20.85
N ARG A 117 -17.34 27.54 -19.73
CA ARG A 117 -17.19 26.95 -18.40
C ARG A 117 -18.54 26.82 -17.71
N VAL A 118 -18.69 25.73 -16.97
CA VAL A 118 -19.84 25.51 -16.07
C VAL A 118 -19.34 25.29 -14.66
N THR A 119 -20.19 25.45 -13.65
CA THR A 119 -19.84 25.03 -12.29
C THR A 119 -19.71 23.50 -12.24
N VAL A 120 -18.75 22.98 -11.47
CA VAL A 120 -18.62 21.53 -11.28
C VAL A 120 -19.92 20.95 -10.69
N ALA A 121 -20.50 21.66 -9.71
CA ALA A 121 -21.80 21.31 -9.12
C ALA A 121 -22.93 21.18 -10.16
N GLY A 122 -22.97 22.08 -11.15
CA GLY A 122 -23.95 22.03 -12.24
C GLY A 122 -23.72 20.85 -13.17
N ALA A 123 -22.45 20.60 -13.55
CA ALA A 123 -22.09 19.47 -14.39
C ALA A 123 -22.46 18.13 -13.74
N MET A 124 -22.12 17.94 -12.45
CA MET A 124 -22.44 16.72 -11.71
C MET A 124 -23.96 16.44 -11.61
N ARG A 125 -24.79 17.48 -11.56
CA ARG A 125 -26.25 17.33 -11.46
C ARG A 125 -26.96 17.11 -12.80
N SER A 126 -26.43 17.67 -13.89
CA SER A 126 -27.23 17.85 -15.11
C SER A 126 -26.50 17.63 -16.44
N ASP A 127 -25.18 17.39 -16.43
CA ASP A 127 -24.38 17.16 -17.64
C ASP A 127 -23.53 15.88 -17.49
N LEU A 128 -24.22 14.73 -17.52
CA LEU A 128 -23.60 13.41 -17.37
C LEU A 128 -22.46 13.17 -18.39
N PRO A 129 -22.57 13.57 -19.68
CA PRO A 129 -21.47 13.44 -20.62
C PRO A 129 -20.22 14.22 -20.22
N LEU A 130 -20.37 15.47 -19.76
CA LEU A 130 -19.23 16.28 -19.30
C LEU A 130 -18.62 15.73 -18.00
N TYR A 131 -19.45 15.30 -17.04
CA TYR A 131 -18.99 14.63 -15.83
C TYR A 131 -18.22 13.34 -16.13
N GLY A 132 -18.74 12.53 -17.07
CA GLY A 132 -18.06 11.34 -17.57
C GLY A 132 -16.68 11.65 -18.14
N ARG A 133 -16.57 12.66 -19.02
CA ARG A 133 -15.28 13.09 -19.58
C ARG A 133 -14.32 13.60 -18.51
N ALA A 134 -14.80 14.32 -17.50
CA ALA A 134 -13.95 14.76 -16.40
C ALA A 134 -13.27 13.57 -15.69
N ILE A 135 -14.03 12.51 -15.40
CA ILE A 135 -13.46 11.27 -14.85
C ILE A 135 -12.44 10.64 -15.81
N ASP A 136 -12.75 10.57 -17.11
CA ASP A 136 -11.86 9.96 -18.11
C ASP A 136 -10.55 10.73 -18.33
N THR A 137 -10.54 12.04 -18.04
CA THR A 137 -9.31 12.87 -18.11
C THR A 137 -8.52 12.84 -16.80
N MET A 138 -9.17 12.61 -15.67
CA MET A 138 -8.55 12.47 -14.34
C MET A 138 -8.10 11.03 -14.03
N SER A 139 -8.32 10.09 -14.95
CA SER A 139 -8.00 8.66 -14.74
C SER A 139 -7.70 7.95 -16.07
N VAL A 140 -7.24 6.71 -16.00
CA VAL A 140 -7.16 5.81 -17.16
C VAL A 140 -8.39 4.91 -17.27
N ARG A 141 -9.56 5.36 -16.78
CA ARG A 141 -10.80 4.59 -16.81
C ARG A 141 -11.05 3.98 -18.19
N GLY A 142 -11.28 2.67 -18.20
CA GLY A 142 -11.61 1.91 -19.41
C GLY A 142 -10.44 1.55 -20.30
N TYR A 143 -9.18 1.83 -19.93
CA TYR A 143 -8.01 1.59 -20.80
C TYR A 143 -7.91 0.13 -21.30
N GLU A 144 -8.17 -0.86 -20.45
CA GLU A 144 -8.12 -2.29 -20.83
C GLU A 144 -9.14 -2.66 -21.92
N ARG A 145 -10.19 -1.85 -22.09
CA ARG A 145 -11.23 -2.02 -23.12
C ARG A 145 -11.05 -1.04 -24.29
N GLY A 146 -9.91 -0.36 -24.38
CA GLY A 146 -9.67 0.70 -25.37
C GLY A 146 -10.45 2.00 -25.12
N GLY A 147 -10.97 2.20 -23.90
CA GLY A 147 -11.69 3.42 -23.54
C GLY A 147 -10.74 4.60 -23.33
N GLY A 148 -11.15 5.79 -23.78
CA GLY A 148 -10.38 7.03 -23.75
C GLY A 148 -10.12 7.58 -25.15
N ASP A 149 -9.25 8.59 -25.25
CA ASP A 149 -8.79 9.10 -26.56
C ASP A 149 -7.82 8.09 -27.20
N PRO A 150 -8.15 7.49 -28.35
CA PRO A 150 -7.29 6.51 -29.01
C PRO A 150 -6.00 7.12 -29.57
N LEU A 151 -5.93 8.45 -29.73
CA LEU A 151 -4.74 9.16 -30.18
C LEU A 151 -3.79 9.52 -29.03
N LEU A 152 -4.24 9.38 -27.77
CA LEU A 152 -3.44 9.66 -26.60
C LEU A 152 -3.08 8.34 -25.89
N PRO A 153 -1.82 7.87 -25.99
CA PRO A 153 -1.38 6.63 -25.34
C PRO A 153 -1.68 6.64 -23.84
N VAL A 154 -1.97 5.45 -23.28
CA VAL A 154 -2.40 5.31 -21.88
C VAL A 154 -1.38 5.88 -20.90
N HIS A 155 -0.08 5.70 -21.14
CA HIS A 155 0.97 6.30 -20.32
C HIS A 155 0.89 7.85 -20.29
N GLN A 156 0.59 8.49 -21.42
CA GLN A 156 0.44 9.95 -21.46
C GLN A 156 -0.84 10.40 -20.77
N ARG A 157 -1.93 9.64 -20.93
CA ARG A 157 -3.18 9.89 -20.19
C ARG A 157 -2.94 9.87 -18.69
N PHE A 158 -2.25 8.84 -18.21
CA PHE A 158 -1.87 8.68 -16.81
C PHE A 158 -1.11 9.90 -16.28
N PHE A 159 0.00 10.30 -16.92
CA PHE A 159 0.78 11.46 -16.45
C PHE A 159 0.02 12.79 -16.59
N SER A 160 -0.85 12.92 -17.60
CA SER A 160 -1.65 14.13 -17.79
C SER A 160 -2.79 14.28 -16.77
N ALA A 161 -3.24 13.17 -16.16
CA ALA A 161 -4.34 13.18 -15.19
C ALA A 161 -4.05 14.10 -13.99
N PHE A 162 -2.79 14.11 -13.54
CA PHE A 162 -2.36 14.96 -12.42
C PHE A 162 -2.57 16.45 -12.65
N ASP A 163 -2.48 16.92 -13.89
CA ASP A 163 -2.77 18.32 -14.25
C ASP A 163 -4.27 18.64 -14.13
N ARG A 164 -5.14 17.64 -14.35
CA ARG A 164 -6.59 17.80 -14.38
C ARG A 164 -7.19 18.07 -13.00
N PHE A 165 -6.66 17.44 -11.96
CA PHE A 165 -7.10 17.62 -10.57
C PHE A 165 -6.19 18.50 -9.71
N ARG A 166 -5.06 18.99 -10.27
CA ARG A 166 -4.09 19.86 -9.59
C ARG A 166 -4.69 21.03 -8.81
N PRO A 167 -5.70 21.77 -9.31
CA PRO A 167 -6.28 22.87 -8.56
C PRO A 167 -6.79 22.45 -7.17
N VAL A 168 -7.31 21.23 -7.04
CA VAL A 168 -7.85 20.69 -5.79
C VAL A 168 -6.76 19.98 -4.98
N SER A 169 -5.96 19.11 -5.61
CA SER A 169 -4.96 18.30 -4.87
C SER A 169 -3.89 19.14 -4.17
N ARG A 170 -3.68 20.39 -4.58
CA ARG A 170 -2.75 21.32 -3.92
C ARG A 170 -3.27 21.95 -2.62
N ARG A 171 -4.57 21.90 -2.34
CA ARG A 171 -5.20 22.59 -1.19
C ARG A 171 -5.96 21.67 -0.23
N ARG A 172 -6.08 20.39 -0.57
CA ARG A 172 -6.94 19.41 0.12
C ARG A 172 -6.19 18.16 0.59
N ALA A 173 -4.94 18.29 1.01
CA ALA A 173 -4.13 17.15 1.45
C ALA A 173 -4.74 16.41 2.64
N GLY A 174 -5.25 17.11 3.66
CA GLY A 174 -6.02 16.47 4.74
C GLY A 174 -7.25 15.67 4.27
N ASP A 175 -8.00 16.16 3.26
CA ASP A 175 -9.13 15.42 2.68
C ASP A 175 -8.66 14.17 1.90
N MET A 176 -7.54 14.28 1.17
CA MET A 176 -6.91 13.14 0.49
C MET A 176 -6.45 12.07 1.49
N LEU A 177 -5.82 12.47 2.60
CA LEU A 177 -5.40 11.55 3.66
C LEU A 177 -6.60 10.83 4.29
N ALA A 178 -7.73 11.51 4.51
CA ALA A 178 -8.95 10.85 4.97
C ALA A 178 -9.46 9.82 3.96
N ALA A 179 -9.51 10.19 2.67
CA ALA A 179 -9.99 9.31 1.60
C ALA A 179 -9.17 8.02 1.48
N VAL A 180 -7.83 8.12 1.41
CA VAL A 180 -6.97 6.93 1.27
C VAL A 180 -7.00 6.02 2.49
N ARG A 181 -7.16 6.57 3.70
CA ARG A 181 -7.35 5.76 4.91
C ARG A 181 -8.68 5.03 4.93
N THR A 182 -9.75 5.64 4.40
CA THR A 182 -11.04 4.98 4.23
C THR A 182 -10.90 3.80 3.26
N ILE A 183 -10.31 4.03 2.08
CA ILE A 183 -10.09 2.98 1.08
C ILE A 183 -9.30 1.81 1.69
N ALA A 184 -8.17 2.11 2.34
CA ALA A 184 -7.31 1.10 2.97
C ALA A 184 -8.05 0.30 4.05
N ALA A 185 -8.85 0.95 4.89
CA ALA A 185 -9.63 0.26 5.92
C ALA A 185 -10.71 -0.65 5.33
N ASP A 186 -11.43 -0.18 4.30
CA ASP A 186 -12.49 -0.95 3.62
C ASP A 186 -11.93 -2.23 2.98
N GLU A 187 -10.63 -2.23 2.65
CA GLU A 187 -9.92 -3.37 2.12
C GLU A 187 -8.96 -4.05 3.10
N ASN A 188 -9.07 -3.87 4.41
CA ASN A 188 -8.22 -4.58 5.40
C ASN A 188 -6.70 -4.37 5.20
N THR A 189 -6.32 -3.18 4.75
CA THR A 189 -4.94 -2.68 4.71
C THR A 189 -4.72 -1.78 5.92
N GLN A 190 -3.77 -2.13 6.79
CA GLN A 190 -3.59 -1.47 8.09
C GLN A 190 -2.46 -0.43 8.10
N TYR A 191 -1.65 -0.36 7.03
CA TYR A 191 -0.48 0.51 6.95
C TYR A 191 -0.29 1.09 5.55
N LEU A 192 0.01 2.37 5.45
CA LEU A 192 0.35 3.04 4.19
C LEU A 192 1.68 3.80 4.31
N GLU A 193 2.55 3.66 3.30
CA GLU A 193 3.66 4.59 3.04
C GLU A 193 3.34 5.45 1.82
N LEU A 194 2.94 6.69 2.07
CA LEU A 194 2.45 7.61 1.04
C LEU A 194 3.57 8.50 0.53
N MET A 195 3.76 8.56 -0.78
CA MET A 195 4.63 9.54 -1.41
C MET A 195 3.91 10.89 -1.41
N HIS A 196 4.43 11.83 -0.62
CA HIS A 196 3.80 13.12 -0.40
C HIS A 196 4.84 14.21 -0.20
N LEU A 197 4.69 15.31 -0.94
CA LEU A 197 5.47 16.52 -0.77
C LEU A 197 4.57 17.63 -0.23
N PRO A 198 4.77 18.06 1.04
CA PRO A 198 4.11 19.24 1.56
C PRO A 198 4.38 20.48 0.69
N PRO A 199 3.42 21.40 0.52
CA PRO A 199 3.56 22.60 -0.31
C PRO A 199 4.85 23.38 -0.08
N ALA A 200 5.29 23.54 1.17
CA ALA A 200 6.53 24.25 1.53
C ALA A 200 7.80 23.68 0.88
N GLY A 201 7.80 22.41 0.45
CA GLY A 201 8.91 21.81 -0.31
C GLY A 201 9.14 22.50 -1.66
N ARG A 202 8.16 23.22 -2.19
CA ARG A 202 8.31 23.97 -3.45
C ARG A 202 9.14 25.23 -3.28
N ASP A 203 9.24 25.76 -2.07
CA ASP A 203 9.96 27.01 -1.78
C ASP A 203 11.47 26.89 -1.99
N VAL A 204 12.00 25.66 -2.02
CA VAL A 204 13.43 25.39 -2.22
C VAL A 204 13.80 25.17 -3.69
N LEU A 205 12.82 24.98 -4.57
CA LEU A 205 13.05 24.60 -5.98
C LEU A 205 13.94 25.60 -6.70
N ASP A 206 13.68 26.89 -6.52
CA ASP A 206 14.40 27.98 -7.16
C ASP A 206 15.54 28.52 -6.28
N GLY A 207 16.04 27.69 -5.36
CA GLY A 207 17.14 28.04 -4.45
C GLY A 207 18.54 28.00 -5.08
N LEU A 208 18.65 27.47 -6.29
CA LEU A 208 19.89 27.33 -7.07
C LEU A 208 19.75 27.94 -8.46
N ASP A 209 20.87 28.27 -9.10
CA ASP A 209 20.89 28.71 -10.49
C ASP A 209 20.36 27.58 -11.40
N PRO A 210 19.30 27.79 -12.20
CA PRO A 210 18.82 26.78 -13.14
C PRO A 210 19.84 26.34 -14.20
N ALA A 211 20.90 27.12 -14.43
CA ALA A 211 21.99 26.80 -15.35
C ALA A 211 23.06 25.88 -14.74
N ASP A 212 23.04 25.66 -13.42
CA ASP A 212 23.95 24.73 -12.74
C ASP A 212 23.68 23.30 -13.23
N ASP A 213 24.73 22.66 -13.76
CA ASP A 213 24.69 21.32 -14.34
C ASP A 213 24.68 20.20 -13.28
N GLY A 214 24.86 20.55 -12.02
CA GLY A 214 24.81 19.64 -10.90
C GLY A 214 26.13 18.96 -10.58
N ASP A 215 27.28 19.49 -10.98
CA ASP A 215 28.57 18.81 -10.78
C ASP A 215 29.27 19.08 -9.43
N ASP A 216 28.92 20.16 -8.71
CA ASP A 216 29.43 20.45 -7.36
C ASP A 216 28.34 20.33 -6.28
N PHE A 217 28.06 19.10 -5.87
CA PHE A 217 27.07 18.79 -4.84
C PHE A 217 27.35 19.51 -3.50
N ALA A 218 28.61 19.77 -3.15
CA ALA A 218 28.95 20.39 -1.89
C ALA A 218 28.59 21.88 -1.89
N ALA A 219 28.93 22.59 -2.97
CA ALA A 219 28.55 23.99 -3.14
C ALA A 219 27.03 24.17 -3.22
N MET A 220 26.35 23.31 -3.99
CA MET A 220 24.89 23.33 -4.10
C MET A 220 24.20 23.10 -2.75
N ALA A 221 24.66 22.11 -1.97
CA ALA A 221 24.11 21.85 -0.64
C ALA A 221 24.31 23.04 0.31
N ALA A 222 25.50 23.67 0.28
CA ALA A 222 25.79 24.85 1.08
C ALA A 222 24.88 26.04 0.71
N ALA A 223 24.64 26.27 -0.58
CA ALA A 223 23.74 27.33 -1.07
C ALA A 223 22.27 27.11 -0.68
N LEU A 224 21.83 25.86 -0.53
CA LEU A 224 20.46 25.53 -0.13
C LEU A 224 20.23 25.60 1.39
N GLN A 225 21.28 25.39 2.20
CA GLN A 225 21.18 25.27 3.65
C GLN A 225 20.34 26.36 4.35
N PRO A 226 20.46 27.67 4.00
CA PRO A 226 19.66 28.71 4.65
C PRO A 226 18.16 28.60 4.39
N ARG A 227 17.76 27.98 3.28
CA ARG A 227 16.35 27.82 2.87
C ARG A 227 15.70 26.58 3.47
N LEU A 228 16.49 25.52 3.70
CA LEU A 228 16.00 24.22 4.16
C LEU A 228 15.31 24.31 5.53
N THR A 229 15.92 24.96 6.51
CA THR A 229 15.39 25.00 7.89
C THR A 229 13.98 25.57 7.94
N ALA A 230 13.73 26.68 7.26
CA ALA A 230 12.42 27.33 7.24
C ALA A 230 11.39 26.51 6.46
N ALA A 231 11.78 25.94 5.32
CA ALA A 231 10.90 25.09 4.51
C ALA A 231 10.49 23.82 5.28
N VAL A 232 11.43 23.15 5.97
CA VAL A 232 11.15 21.97 6.79
C VAL A 232 10.20 22.30 7.94
N ALA A 233 10.40 23.41 8.65
CA ALA A 233 9.51 23.82 9.73
C ALA A 233 8.07 24.06 9.23
N ARG A 234 7.91 24.73 8.08
CA ARG A 234 6.60 24.93 7.45
C ARG A 234 5.98 23.60 7.00
N ALA A 235 6.75 22.74 6.34
CA ALA A 235 6.27 21.44 5.87
C ALA A 235 5.72 20.55 6.99
N ARG A 236 6.35 20.59 8.17
CA ARG A 236 5.87 19.87 9.36
C ARG A 236 4.55 20.43 9.88
N ALA A 237 4.42 21.75 9.95
CA ALA A 237 3.19 22.41 10.36
C ALA A 237 2.04 22.19 9.36
N GLU A 238 2.34 22.17 8.06
CA GLU A 238 1.38 21.81 7.01
C GLU A 238 0.89 20.37 7.21
N LEU A 239 1.80 19.41 7.41
CA LEU A 239 1.44 18.03 7.65
C LEU A 239 0.63 17.84 8.96
N ASP A 240 0.97 18.56 10.03
CA ASP A 240 0.19 18.55 11.28
C ASP A 240 -1.26 18.98 11.03
N ALA A 241 -1.46 20.05 10.24
CA ALA A 241 -2.78 20.52 9.87
C ALA A 241 -3.54 19.52 8.98
N ASP A 242 -2.85 18.89 8.02
CA ASP A 242 -3.44 17.90 7.14
C ASP A 242 -3.87 16.63 7.89
N GLU A 243 -3.02 16.08 8.78
CA GLU A 243 -3.37 14.92 9.62
C GLU A 243 -4.50 15.24 10.61
N ALA A 244 -4.49 16.44 11.20
CA ALA A 244 -5.58 16.89 12.08
C ALA A 244 -6.91 17.00 11.32
N ARG A 245 -6.89 17.54 10.10
CA ARG A 245 -8.08 17.60 9.24
C ARG A 245 -8.56 16.20 8.86
N ALA A 246 -7.66 15.30 8.48
CA ALA A 246 -8.01 13.92 8.16
C ALA A 246 -8.67 13.22 9.35
N ALA A 247 -8.11 13.38 10.55
CA ALA A 247 -8.67 12.83 11.78
C ALA A 247 -10.05 13.41 12.13
N ALA A 248 -10.27 14.71 11.88
CA ALA A 248 -11.56 15.35 12.07
C ALA A 248 -12.61 14.82 11.09
N LEU A 249 -12.26 14.68 9.79
CA LEU A 249 -13.14 14.13 8.75
C LEU A 249 -13.54 12.67 9.05
N LEU A 250 -12.62 11.89 9.61
CA LEU A 250 -12.86 10.50 10.00
C LEU A 250 -13.50 10.35 11.40
N GLY A 251 -13.71 11.46 12.11
CA GLY A 251 -14.29 11.46 13.45
C GLY A 251 -13.46 10.67 14.48
N CYS A 252 -12.12 10.69 14.39
CA CYS A 252 -11.27 9.81 15.19
C CYS A 252 -11.35 10.04 16.71
N ALA A 253 -11.80 11.22 17.15
CA ALA A 253 -12.05 11.53 18.56
C ALA A 253 -13.53 11.32 18.99
N GLY A 254 -14.39 10.89 18.07
CA GLY A 254 -15.82 10.66 18.32
C GLY A 254 -16.12 9.33 19.00
N ALA A 255 -17.38 9.13 19.38
CA ALA A 255 -17.86 7.88 19.99
C ALA A 255 -17.85 6.67 19.02
N THR A 256 -17.92 6.93 17.72
CA THR A 256 -17.91 5.92 16.65
C THR A 256 -16.89 6.30 15.58
N PRO A 257 -15.58 6.18 15.86
CA PRO A 257 -14.54 6.57 14.91
C PRO A 257 -14.60 5.70 13.65
N HIS A 258 -14.36 6.31 12.49
CA HIS A 258 -14.25 5.54 11.24
C HIS A 258 -13.08 4.54 11.32
N ALA A 259 -13.21 3.36 10.69
CA ALA A 259 -12.16 2.33 10.73
C ALA A 259 -10.81 2.83 10.16
N GLY A 260 -10.85 3.79 9.23
CA GLY A 260 -9.69 4.51 8.70
C GLY A 260 -8.81 5.15 9.78
N CYS A 261 -9.35 5.50 10.95
CA CYS A 261 -8.57 6.04 12.08
C CYS A 261 -7.52 5.06 12.63
N ALA A 262 -7.69 3.75 12.41
CA ALA A 262 -6.74 2.72 12.82
C ALA A 262 -5.68 2.41 11.76
N VAL A 263 -5.80 2.94 10.53
CA VAL A 263 -4.79 2.79 9.48
C VAL A 263 -3.60 3.69 9.84
N GLU A 264 -2.43 3.07 10.01
CA GLU A 264 -1.19 3.74 10.32
C GLU A 264 -0.61 4.38 9.05
N LEU A 265 -0.24 5.66 9.13
CA LEU A 265 0.33 6.42 8.00
C LEU A 265 1.81 6.74 8.24
N ARG A 266 2.63 6.55 7.21
CA ARG A 266 3.96 7.16 7.10
C ARG A 266 4.14 7.72 5.70
N TYR A 267 5.16 8.55 5.53
CA TYR A 267 5.40 9.26 4.29
C TYR A 267 6.78 8.96 3.72
N GLN A 268 6.87 9.01 2.39
CA GLN A 268 8.13 9.10 1.68
C GLN A 268 8.21 10.48 1.04
N ALA A 269 9.26 11.24 1.32
CA ALA A 269 9.45 12.56 0.72
C ALA A 269 9.97 12.40 -0.72
N PRO A 270 9.23 12.84 -1.75
CA PRO A 270 9.65 12.62 -3.12
C PRO A 270 10.54 13.76 -3.65
N ALA A 271 11.55 13.39 -4.42
CA ALA A 271 12.24 14.26 -5.38
C ALA A 271 11.68 14.05 -6.80
N THR A 272 11.99 14.93 -7.76
CA THR A 272 11.47 14.84 -9.14
C THR A 272 12.59 14.76 -10.19
N ARG A 273 12.58 13.71 -11.02
CA ARG A 273 13.62 13.42 -12.03
C ARG A 273 13.43 14.11 -13.39
N THR A 274 12.37 14.88 -13.56
CA THR A 274 12.07 15.60 -14.82
C THR A 274 12.51 17.07 -14.81
N HIS A 275 13.00 17.58 -13.68
CA HIS A 275 13.55 18.92 -13.59
C HIS A 275 14.97 19.02 -14.18
N ALA A 276 15.50 20.24 -14.25
CA ALA A 276 16.93 20.45 -14.50
C ALA A 276 17.76 19.99 -13.28
N PRO A 277 19.04 19.61 -13.44
CA PRO A 277 19.88 19.07 -12.38
C PRO A 277 19.84 19.87 -11.07
N ALA A 278 19.99 21.19 -11.14
CA ALA A 278 19.92 22.08 -9.97
C ALA A 278 18.61 21.95 -9.17
N ARG A 279 17.47 21.97 -9.87
CA ARG A 279 16.14 21.83 -9.24
C ARG A 279 15.93 20.42 -8.69
N THR A 280 16.36 19.39 -9.40
CA THR A 280 16.30 18.00 -8.91
C THR A 280 17.13 17.85 -7.63
N PHE A 281 18.35 18.38 -7.61
CA PHE A 281 19.19 18.40 -6.41
C PHE A 281 18.53 19.14 -5.25
N ALA A 282 17.90 20.29 -5.50
CA ALA A 282 17.16 21.03 -4.49
C ALA A 282 15.99 20.24 -3.89
N THR A 283 15.23 19.51 -4.71
CA THR A 283 14.17 18.62 -4.20
C THR A 283 14.74 17.48 -3.35
N MET A 284 15.87 16.89 -3.73
CA MET A 284 16.54 15.86 -2.93
C MET A 284 17.02 16.43 -1.60
N ALA A 285 17.64 17.61 -1.59
CA ALA A 285 18.09 18.27 -0.37
C ALA A 285 16.95 18.48 0.62
N PHE A 286 15.80 18.97 0.14
CA PHE A 286 14.61 19.12 0.97
C PHE A 286 14.04 17.78 1.45
N ALA A 287 13.94 16.78 0.56
CA ALA A 287 13.39 15.47 0.91
C ALA A 287 14.19 14.79 2.03
N PHE A 288 15.52 14.82 1.94
CA PHE A 288 16.40 14.28 2.99
C PHE A 288 16.33 15.10 4.28
N ALA A 289 16.34 16.44 4.20
CA ALA A 289 16.22 17.29 5.38
C ALA A 289 14.89 17.08 6.12
N LEU A 290 13.79 16.88 5.38
CA LEU A 290 12.48 16.60 5.95
C LEU A 290 12.43 15.21 6.61
N ALA A 291 12.95 14.18 5.93
CA ALA A 291 12.99 12.81 6.47
C ALA A 291 13.85 12.69 7.75
N ASP A 292 14.90 13.49 7.88
CA ASP A 292 15.71 13.53 9.11
C ASP A 292 15.05 14.32 10.25
N ALA A 293 14.24 15.33 9.93
CA ALA A 293 13.65 16.24 10.90
C ALA A 293 12.27 15.80 11.41
N ASP A 294 11.54 14.98 10.67
CA ASP A 294 10.21 14.50 11.02
C ASP A 294 10.10 12.98 10.91
N PRO A 295 9.90 12.25 12.03
CA PRO A 295 9.88 10.79 12.04
C PRO A 295 8.67 10.17 11.32
N ARG A 296 7.69 10.97 10.89
CA ARG A 296 6.60 10.50 10.03
C ARG A 296 7.09 10.25 8.59
N PHE A 297 8.14 10.93 8.15
CA PHE A 297 8.79 10.70 6.87
C PHE A 297 9.87 9.63 7.03
N VAL A 298 9.56 8.42 6.56
CA VAL A 298 10.38 7.22 6.79
C VAL A 298 11.33 6.90 5.63
N GLY A 299 11.21 7.62 4.51
CA GLY A 299 12.11 7.45 3.38
C GLY A 299 12.03 8.59 2.37
N VAL A 300 12.87 8.48 1.34
CA VAL A 300 12.93 9.37 0.18
C VAL A 300 12.70 8.54 -1.09
N ASN A 301 11.98 9.13 -2.06
CA ASN A 301 11.69 8.54 -3.35
C ASN A 301 12.08 9.49 -4.50
N LEU A 302 12.15 8.99 -5.74
CA LEU A 302 12.45 9.77 -6.94
C LEU A 302 11.36 9.53 -8.00
N LEU A 303 10.56 10.56 -8.26
CA LEU A 303 9.32 10.48 -9.05
C LEU A 303 9.41 11.16 -10.41
N GLY A 304 8.38 10.95 -11.22
CA GLY A 304 8.19 11.49 -12.58
C GLY A 304 8.42 10.40 -13.64
N PRO A 305 8.05 10.57 -14.91
CA PRO A 305 8.25 9.55 -15.95
C PRO A 305 9.74 9.18 -16.16
N GLU A 306 10.10 7.90 -16.03
CA GLU A 306 11.49 7.43 -16.18
C GLU A 306 12.01 7.61 -17.62
N HIS A 307 11.12 7.44 -18.60
CA HIS A 307 11.40 7.60 -20.02
C HIS A 307 11.53 9.06 -20.47
N HIS A 308 11.35 10.04 -19.57
CA HIS A 308 11.52 11.44 -19.91
C HIS A 308 12.95 11.73 -20.37
N PRO A 309 13.18 12.54 -21.42
CA PRO A 309 14.53 12.76 -21.98
C PRO A 309 15.58 13.23 -20.96
N ARG A 310 15.19 14.08 -20.00
CA ARG A 310 16.09 14.49 -18.89
C ARG A 310 16.35 13.35 -17.91
N ALA A 311 15.31 12.55 -17.60
CA ALA A 311 15.44 11.46 -16.64
C ALA A 311 16.40 10.38 -17.15
N LEU A 312 16.29 10.01 -18.43
CA LEU A 312 17.20 9.08 -19.09
C LEU A 312 18.64 9.63 -19.15
N ARG A 313 18.80 10.87 -19.62
CA ARG A 313 20.12 11.51 -19.75
C ARG A 313 20.85 11.61 -18.41
N ASP A 314 20.12 12.01 -17.36
CA ASP A 314 20.71 12.39 -16.07
C ASP A 314 20.60 11.26 -15.03
N TYR A 315 20.13 10.05 -15.37
CA TYR A 315 19.86 8.99 -14.39
C TYR A 315 21.05 8.68 -13.47
N ARG A 316 22.25 8.55 -14.05
CA ARG A 316 23.49 8.31 -13.28
C ARG A 316 23.85 9.50 -12.38
N LEU A 317 23.58 10.73 -12.83
CA LEU A 317 23.75 11.93 -12.00
C LEU A 317 22.78 11.91 -10.83
N HIS A 318 21.49 11.60 -11.05
CA HIS A 318 20.49 11.46 -10.00
C HIS A 318 20.89 10.42 -8.94
N MET A 319 21.42 9.26 -9.36
CA MET A 319 21.89 8.23 -8.41
C MET A 319 23.09 8.70 -7.58
N ARG A 320 24.03 9.44 -8.18
CA ARG A 320 25.14 10.09 -7.45
C ARG A 320 24.66 11.16 -6.46
N MET A 321 23.66 11.96 -6.83
CA MET A 321 23.06 12.96 -5.95
C MET A 321 22.39 12.30 -4.74
N LEU A 322 21.60 11.25 -4.97
CA LEU A 322 20.98 10.45 -3.90
C LEU A 322 22.05 9.82 -2.99
N ALA A 323 23.12 9.26 -3.56
CA ALA A 323 24.23 8.71 -2.80
C ALA A 323 24.92 9.77 -1.92
N PHE A 324 25.12 10.99 -2.45
CA PHE A 324 25.70 12.11 -1.72
C PHE A 324 24.89 12.47 -0.47
N PHE A 325 23.56 12.52 -0.57
CA PHE A 325 22.69 12.77 0.57
C PHE A 325 22.59 11.56 1.49
N LYS A 326 22.49 10.33 0.98
CA LYS A 326 22.46 9.11 1.78
C LYS A 326 23.70 8.98 2.68
N GLN A 327 24.88 9.36 2.19
CA GLN A 327 26.11 9.39 3.00
C GLN A 327 26.04 10.38 4.17
N ARG A 328 25.36 11.52 3.99
CA ARG A 328 25.18 12.56 5.03
C ARG A 328 24.03 12.24 5.98
N HIS A 329 23.05 11.49 5.50
CA HIS A 329 21.82 11.14 6.20
C HIS A 329 21.65 9.60 6.23
N PRO A 330 22.57 8.85 6.87
CA PRO A 330 22.64 7.38 6.73
C PRO A 330 21.42 6.63 7.28
N ARG A 331 20.58 7.30 8.08
CA ARG A 331 19.34 6.73 8.63
C ARG A 331 18.16 6.83 7.66
N VAL A 332 18.15 7.81 6.76
CA VAL A 332 17.08 8.02 5.79
C VAL A 332 17.06 6.86 4.81
N LYS A 333 15.89 6.23 4.64
CA LYS A 333 15.71 5.08 3.75
C LYS A 333 15.37 5.51 2.33
N LEU A 334 15.71 4.67 1.35
CA LEU A 334 15.43 4.91 -0.05
C LEU A 334 14.54 3.80 -0.60
N SER A 335 13.36 4.18 -1.11
CA SER A 335 12.60 3.39 -2.07
C SER A 335 12.60 4.16 -3.38
N LEU A 336 13.13 3.60 -4.46
CA LEU A 336 13.31 4.35 -5.71
C LEU A 336 12.55 3.69 -6.85
N HIS A 337 11.79 4.48 -7.62
CA HIS A 337 11.35 4.05 -8.94
C HIS A 337 12.60 3.80 -9.81
N ALA A 338 12.75 2.56 -10.27
CA ALA A 338 13.86 2.18 -11.12
C ALA A 338 13.45 1.02 -12.03
N GLY A 339 13.82 1.12 -13.30
CA GLY A 339 13.39 0.16 -14.31
C GLY A 339 11.88 0.20 -14.54
N GLU A 340 11.23 1.34 -14.27
CA GLU A 340 9.85 1.63 -14.71
C GLU A 340 9.87 2.00 -16.20
N LEU A 341 10.37 1.06 -17.01
CA LEU A 341 10.64 1.21 -18.42
C LEU A 341 10.26 -0.09 -19.14
N SER A 342 9.89 0.05 -20.41
CA SER A 342 9.71 -1.04 -21.36
C SER A 342 10.29 -0.66 -22.72
N ALA A 343 10.44 -1.65 -23.61
CA ALA A 343 10.92 -1.41 -24.97
C ALA A 343 10.00 -0.50 -25.80
N GLU A 344 8.75 -0.29 -25.37
CA GLU A 344 7.82 0.67 -25.98
C GLU A 344 8.19 2.13 -25.64
N LEU A 345 8.68 2.38 -24.42
CA LEU A 345 8.92 3.73 -23.92
C LEU A 345 10.37 4.20 -24.05
N ALA A 346 11.32 3.27 -24.03
CA ALA A 346 12.74 3.60 -24.09
C ALA A 346 13.51 2.58 -24.96
N PRO A 347 14.55 3.03 -25.67
CA PRO A 347 15.36 2.15 -26.49
C PRO A 347 16.17 1.18 -25.62
N PRO A 348 16.57 0.00 -26.14
CA PRO A 348 17.20 -1.05 -25.34
C PRO A 348 18.40 -0.60 -24.50
N ARG A 349 19.18 0.38 -24.97
CA ARG A 349 20.34 0.92 -24.23
C ARG A 349 19.98 1.54 -22.88
N ASP A 350 18.78 2.11 -22.76
CA ASP A 350 18.31 2.84 -21.58
C ASP A 350 17.62 1.91 -20.56
N LEU A 351 17.46 0.62 -20.88
CA LEU A 351 16.87 -0.41 -20.00
C LEU A 351 17.91 -1.18 -19.17
N ARG A 352 19.20 -0.86 -19.31
CA ARG A 352 20.29 -1.79 -18.98
C ARG A 352 20.92 -1.62 -17.60
N ASP A 353 20.73 -0.50 -16.92
CA ASP A 353 21.44 -0.27 -15.66
C ASP A 353 20.66 0.51 -14.59
N HIS A 354 19.39 0.86 -14.80
CA HIS A 354 18.69 1.75 -13.86
C HIS A 354 18.45 1.08 -12.49
N ILE A 355 17.98 -0.17 -12.47
CA ILE A 355 17.81 -0.93 -11.23
C ILE A 355 19.17 -1.19 -10.59
N GLY A 356 20.17 -1.56 -11.40
CA GLY A 356 21.54 -1.73 -10.94
C GLY A 356 22.10 -0.48 -10.27
N GLN A 357 21.95 0.70 -10.88
CA GLN A 357 22.43 1.98 -10.36
C GLN A 357 21.68 2.39 -9.09
N ALA A 358 20.35 2.20 -9.03
CA ALA A 358 19.56 2.46 -7.83
C ALA A 358 20.03 1.62 -6.64
N VAL A 359 20.24 0.31 -6.85
CA VAL A 359 20.70 -0.61 -5.80
C VAL A 359 22.16 -0.34 -5.40
N THR A 360 23.04 -0.10 -6.37
CA THR A 360 24.49 -0.15 -6.13
C THR A 360 25.15 1.20 -5.94
N VAL A 361 24.59 2.28 -6.49
CA VAL A 361 25.12 3.65 -6.37
C VAL A 361 24.33 4.42 -5.34
N ALA A 362 23.00 4.55 -5.51
CA ALA A 362 22.17 5.29 -4.56
C ALA A 362 21.99 4.55 -3.22
N GLY A 363 22.04 3.22 -3.24
CA GLY A 363 21.86 2.38 -2.04
C GLY A 363 20.39 2.18 -1.68
N ALA A 364 19.54 1.97 -2.68
CA ALA A 364 18.11 1.73 -2.51
C ALA A 364 17.83 0.48 -1.64
N GLU A 365 16.97 0.62 -0.64
CA GLU A 365 16.48 -0.48 0.18
C GLU A 365 15.21 -1.12 -0.39
N ARG A 366 14.46 -0.39 -1.23
CA ARG A 366 13.38 -0.93 -2.06
C ARG A 366 13.42 -0.35 -3.47
N ILE A 367 12.91 -1.12 -4.44
CA ILE A 367 12.79 -0.73 -5.84
C ILE A 367 11.31 -0.70 -6.23
N GLY A 368 10.84 0.46 -6.66
CA GLY A 368 9.52 0.65 -7.25
C GLY A 368 9.47 0.10 -8.68
N HIS A 369 8.43 -0.67 -9.00
CA HIS A 369 8.18 -1.36 -10.27
C HIS A 369 9.20 -2.45 -10.62
N GLY A 370 10.46 -2.10 -10.94
CA GLY A 370 11.49 -3.06 -11.32
C GLY A 370 11.19 -3.85 -12.62
N VAL A 371 10.42 -3.27 -13.54
CA VAL A 371 9.90 -4.00 -14.72
C VAL A 371 11.00 -4.34 -15.73
N ALA A 372 11.97 -3.45 -15.92
CA ALA A 372 13.05 -3.62 -16.90
C ALA A 372 14.13 -4.64 -16.49
N ILE A 373 14.01 -5.31 -15.33
CA ILE A 373 15.06 -6.16 -14.75
C ILE A 373 15.65 -7.19 -15.73
N ALA A 374 14.82 -7.78 -16.60
CA ALA A 374 15.29 -8.78 -17.57
C ALA A 374 16.27 -8.19 -18.63
N SER A 375 16.32 -6.87 -18.76
CA SER A 375 17.21 -6.13 -19.66
C SER A 375 18.48 -5.62 -18.97
N GLU A 376 18.61 -5.78 -17.64
CA GLU A 376 19.76 -5.29 -16.88
C GLU A 376 21.04 -6.04 -17.22
N ASP A 377 22.12 -5.27 -17.40
CA ASP A 377 23.46 -5.81 -17.55
C ASP A 377 23.87 -6.54 -16.25
N GLY A 378 24.29 -7.80 -16.38
CA GLY A 378 24.66 -8.60 -15.21
C GLY A 378 23.47 -9.02 -14.34
N LEU A 379 22.28 -9.17 -14.93
CA LEU A 379 21.03 -9.65 -14.31
C LEU A 379 21.24 -10.63 -13.13
N ASP A 380 21.94 -11.73 -13.38
CA ASP A 380 22.20 -12.78 -12.38
C ASP A 380 22.92 -12.25 -11.13
N ALA A 381 23.93 -11.40 -11.32
CA ALA A 381 24.67 -10.81 -10.22
C ALA A 381 23.82 -9.79 -9.46
N LEU A 382 22.98 -9.03 -10.19
CA LEU A 382 22.05 -8.06 -9.61
C LEU A 382 20.96 -8.76 -8.78
N LEU A 383 20.29 -9.78 -9.32
CA LEU A 383 19.28 -10.56 -8.59
C LEU A 383 19.86 -11.20 -7.32
N ARG A 384 21.04 -11.85 -7.43
CA ARG A 384 21.72 -12.42 -6.25
C ARG A 384 22.08 -11.35 -5.22
N ARG A 385 22.44 -10.14 -5.65
CA ARG A 385 22.72 -9.01 -4.76
C ARG A 385 21.45 -8.55 -4.05
N MET A 386 20.38 -8.30 -4.79
CA MET A 386 19.08 -7.88 -4.23
C MET A 386 18.54 -8.91 -3.24
N ALA A 387 18.64 -10.21 -3.54
CA ALA A 387 18.23 -11.27 -2.63
C ALA A 387 19.06 -11.28 -1.33
N ARG A 388 20.39 -11.19 -1.43
CA ARG A 388 21.28 -11.14 -0.25
C ARG A 388 21.04 -9.90 0.61
N GLN A 389 20.87 -8.74 -0.02
CA GLN A 389 20.62 -7.47 0.67
C GLN A 389 19.17 -7.31 1.12
N ARG A 390 18.28 -8.19 0.66
CA ARG A 390 16.83 -8.12 0.85
C ARG A 390 16.23 -6.81 0.35
N THR A 391 16.73 -6.33 -0.79
CA THR A 391 16.13 -5.19 -1.50
C THR A 391 14.78 -5.64 -2.06
N ALA A 392 13.70 -5.20 -1.44
CA ALA A 392 12.36 -5.60 -1.86
C ALA A 392 11.93 -4.85 -3.13
N VAL A 393 11.16 -5.53 -3.98
CA VAL A 393 10.57 -4.93 -5.18
C VAL A 393 9.08 -4.67 -4.93
N GLU A 394 8.65 -3.44 -5.13
CA GLU A 394 7.26 -2.99 -5.02
C GLU A 394 6.58 -3.21 -6.38
N ILE A 395 5.70 -4.21 -6.44
CA ILE A 395 5.10 -4.73 -7.67
C ILE A 395 3.73 -4.07 -7.87
N ASN A 396 3.59 -3.28 -8.93
CA ASN A 396 2.44 -2.43 -9.22
C ASN A 396 1.73 -2.95 -10.49
N LEU A 397 1.01 -4.08 -10.40
CA LEU A 397 0.53 -4.84 -11.57
C LEU A 397 -0.42 -4.03 -12.46
N SER A 398 -1.41 -3.34 -11.89
CA SER A 398 -2.32 -2.49 -12.67
C SER A 398 -1.59 -1.31 -13.32
N SER A 399 -0.63 -0.71 -12.62
CA SER A 399 0.20 0.37 -13.15
C SER A 399 1.05 -0.10 -14.32
N ASN A 400 1.78 -1.19 -14.14
CA ASN A 400 2.67 -1.73 -15.17
C ASN A 400 1.91 -2.15 -16.43
N ALA A 401 0.70 -2.70 -16.29
CA ALA A 401 -0.18 -2.98 -17.42
C ALA A 401 -0.60 -1.69 -18.15
N ALA A 402 -1.02 -0.66 -17.40
CA ALA A 402 -1.52 0.59 -17.96
C ALA A 402 -0.43 1.44 -18.63
N ILE A 403 0.71 1.64 -17.97
CA ILE A 403 1.70 2.64 -18.39
C ILE A 403 2.88 2.03 -19.15
N LEU A 404 3.18 0.73 -18.96
CA LEU A 404 4.31 0.06 -19.61
C LEU A 404 3.88 -0.97 -20.66
N GLY A 405 2.59 -1.31 -20.72
CA GLY A 405 2.08 -2.40 -21.57
C GLY A 405 2.51 -3.79 -21.10
N VAL A 406 3.01 -3.93 -19.87
CA VAL A 406 3.55 -5.20 -19.35
C VAL A 406 2.54 -5.83 -18.39
N ALA A 407 1.95 -6.95 -18.81
CA ALA A 407 0.93 -7.68 -18.04
C ALA A 407 1.10 -9.20 -18.16
N GLY A 408 0.40 -9.96 -17.31
CA GLY A 408 0.40 -11.43 -17.34
C GLY A 408 1.81 -12.01 -17.27
N ALA A 409 2.09 -13.02 -18.09
CA ALA A 409 3.37 -13.72 -18.10
C ALA A 409 4.58 -12.86 -18.53
N ALA A 410 4.36 -11.70 -19.14
CA ALA A 410 5.45 -10.77 -19.50
C ALA A 410 6.02 -10.02 -18.29
N HIS A 411 5.29 -9.99 -17.17
CA HIS A 411 5.72 -9.30 -15.95
C HIS A 411 6.86 -10.06 -15.23
N PRO A 412 7.94 -9.39 -14.78
CA PRO A 412 9.11 -10.07 -14.20
C PRO A 412 8.93 -10.56 -12.75
N LEU A 413 7.70 -10.61 -12.23
CA LEU A 413 7.44 -10.99 -10.84
C LEU A 413 7.97 -12.40 -10.54
N ALA A 414 7.76 -13.34 -11.48
CA ALA A 414 8.25 -14.70 -11.35
C ALA A 414 9.78 -14.76 -11.27
N LEU A 415 10.49 -13.88 -11.99
CA LEU A 415 11.96 -13.83 -12.01
C LEU A 415 12.52 -13.42 -10.64
N TYR A 416 11.97 -12.36 -10.05
CA TYR A 416 12.35 -11.93 -8.70
C TYR A 416 12.13 -13.01 -7.65
N ARG A 417 10.93 -13.62 -7.66
CA ARG A 417 10.57 -14.67 -6.70
C ARG A 417 11.45 -15.92 -6.86
N ALA A 418 11.74 -16.33 -8.08
CA ALA A 418 12.62 -17.47 -8.36
C ALA A 418 14.06 -17.23 -7.86
N ALA A 419 14.53 -15.98 -7.91
CA ALA A 419 15.83 -15.58 -7.40
C ALA A 419 15.88 -15.35 -5.87
N GLY A 420 14.75 -15.49 -5.17
CA GLY A 420 14.65 -15.22 -3.73
C GLY A 420 14.71 -13.73 -3.38
N VAL A 421 14.46 -12.84 -4.34
CA VAL A 421 14.31 -11.40 -4.09
C VAL A 421 12.93 -11.18 -3.44
N PRO A 422 12.85 -10.48 -2.28
CA PRO A 422 11.58 -10.19 -1.66
C PRO A 422 10.73 -9.27 -2.53
N VAL A 423 9.42 -9.48 -2.51
CA VAL A 423 8.48 -8.67 -3.28
C VAL A 423 7.28 -8.29 -2.42
N VAL A 424 6.73 -7.11 -2.68
CA VAL A 424 5.48 -6.63 -2.10
C VAL A 424 4.53 -6.24 -3.23
N LEU A 425 3.22 -6.30 -3.01
CA LEU A 425 2.23 -5.75 -3.93
C LEU A 425 1.82 -4.36 -3.46
N ALA A 426 1.66 -3.42 -4.38
CA ALA A 426 1.32 -2.03 -4.08
C ALA A 426 0.49 -1.40 -5.21
N THR A 427 -0.18 -0.29 -4.92
CA THR A 427 -1.20 0.28 -5.81
C THR A 427 -0.71 1.34 -6.78
N ASP A 428 0.41 2.00 -6.47
CA ASP A 428 0.91 3.16 -7.19
C ASP A 428 -0.06 4.35 -7.13
N ASP A 429 -0.94 4.47 -8.12
CA ASP A 429 -1.93 5.54 -8.24
C ASP A 429 -3.34 4.96 -8.39
N GLN A 430 -3.82 4.21 -7.39
CA GLN A 430 -5.11 3.48 -7.44
C GLN A 430 -6.31 4.30 -7.95
N GLY A 431 -6.37 5.59 -7.60
CA GLY A 431 -7.44 6.49 -8.02
C GLY A 431 -7.39 6.79 -9.52
N VAL A 432 -6.20 7.12 -10.04
CA VAL A 432 -5.96 7.34 -11.48
C VAL A 432 -6.08 6.03 -12.25
N LEU A 433 -5.58 4.93 -11.72
CA LEU A 433 -5.57 3.60 -12.34
C LEU A 433 -6.93 2.89 -12.29
N ARG A 434 -7.87 3.39 -11.48
CA ARG A 434 -9.15 2.73 -11.20
C ARG A 434 -8.95 1.32 -10.62
N SER A 435 -7.97 1.17 -9.74
CA SER A 435 -7.65 -0.08 -9.03
C SER A 435 -7.77 0.11 -7.51
N ASP A 436 -7.47 -0.93 -6.75
CA ASP A 436 -7.32 -0.93 -5.29
C ASP A 436 -6.35 -2.07 -4.92
N LEU A 437 -5.84 -2.11 -3.68
CA LEU A 437 -4.83 -3.11 -3.32
C LEU A 437 -5.38 -4.55 -3.40
N SER A 438 -6.67 -4.73 -3.12
CA SER A 438 -7.34 -6.01 -3.31
C SER A 438 -7.41 -6.43 -4.78
N GLY A 439 -7.50 -5.48 -5.69
CA GLY A 439 -7.38 -5.64 -7.14
C GLY A 439 -5.98 -6.09 -7.55
N GLU A 440 -4.93 -5.54 -6.92
CA GLU A 440 -3.56 -6.01 -7.13
C GLU A 440 -3.39 -7.47 -6.67
N TYR A 441 -3.97 -7.84 -5.53
CA TYR A 441 -3.98 -9.24 -5.06
C TYR A 441 -4.81 -10.15 -5.97
N LEU A 442 -5.89 -9.64 -6.55
CA LEU A 442 -6.70 -10.38 -7.54
C LEU A 442 -5.88 -10.62 -8.82
N ARG A 443 -5.21 -9.61 -9.37
CA ARG A 443 -4.31 -9.75 -10.53
C ARG A 443 -3.15 -10.69 -10.21
N ALA A 444 -2.57 -10.60 -9.02
CA ALA A 444 -1.52 -11.51 -8.62
C ALA A 444 -1.97 -12.98 -8.60
N ALA A 445 -3.24 -13.25 -8.24
CA ALA A 445 -3.82 -14.58 -8.29
C ALA A 445 -4.13 -15.05 -9.72
N LEU A 446 -4.78 -14.19 -10.51
CA LEU A 446 -5.28 -14.52 -11.85
C LEU A 446 -4.20 -14.45 -12.93
N ASP A 447 -3.44 -13.35 -12.98
CA ASP A 447 -2.51 -13.04 -14.06
C ASP A 447 -1.11 -13.60 -13.78
N GLN A 448 -0.74 -13.69 -12.49
CA GLN A 448 0.58 -14.16 -12.04
C GLN A 448 0.54 -15.56 -11.41
N GLY A 449 -0.67 -16.14 -11.24
CA GLY A 449 -0.85 -17.50 -10.74
C GLY A 449 -0.54 -17.71 -9.26
N LEU A 450 -0.39 -16.66 -8.45
CA LEU A 450 -0.05 -16.79 -7.03
C LEU A 450 -1.15 -17.50 -6.23
N ASP A 451 -0.75 -18.41 -5.35
CA ASP A 451 -1.63 -19.08 -4.40
C ASP A 451 -1.82 -18.27 -3.11
N TYR A 452 -2.77 -18.70 -2.27
CA TYR A 452 -3.04 -18.04 -0.99
C TYR A 452 -1.80 -17.89 -0.11
N ARG A 453 -0.91 -18.89 -0.07
CA ARG A 453 0.28 -18.86 0.79
C ARG A 453 1.29 -17.82 0.30
N ALA A 454 1.45 -17.70 -1.02
CA ALA A 454 2.27 -16.66 -1.64
C ALA A 454 1.70 -15.26 -1.33
N LEU A 455 0.39 -15.07 -1.46
CA LEU A 455 -0.27 -13.81 -1.10
C LEU A 455 -0.11 -13.49 0.40
N LYS A 456 -0.27 -14.48 1.28
CA LYS A 456 -0.08 -14.31 2.74
C LYS A 456 1.36 -13.93 3.07
N ARG A 457 2.34 -14.51 2.37
CA ARG A 457 3.75 -14.15 2.47
C ARG A 457 4.00 -12.70 2.04
N ILE A 458 3.45 -12.30 0.89
CA ILE A 458 3.56 -10.92 0.38
C ILE A 458 2.97 -9.91 1.39
N ALA A 459 1.81 -10.22 1.98
CA ALA A 459 1.21 -9.39 3.02
C ALA A 459 2.11 -9.22 4.25
N ARG A 460 2.82 -10.28 4.64
CA ARG A 460 3.81 -10.24 5.75
C ARG A 460 5.07 -9.47 5.35
N ASP A 461 5.54 -9.68 4.14
CA ASP A 461 6.73 -9.02 3.58
C ASP A 461 6.50 -7.50 3.49
N SER A 462 5.28 -7.05 3.22
CA SER A 462 4.97 -5.61 3.19
C SER A 462 5.22 -4.91 4.53
N LEU A 463 5.09 -5.60 5.68
CA LEU A 463 5.48 -5.03 6.98
C LEU A 463 6.92 -5.34 7.38
N GLN A 464 7.52 -6.40 6.81
CA GLN A 464 8.93 -6.69 7.00
C GLN A 464 9.81 -5.62 6.36
N TYR A 465 9.46 -5.23 5.14
CA TYR A 465 10.21 -4.28 4.32
C TYR A 465 9.66 -2.85 4.39
N ALA A 466 8.56 -2.62 5.12
CA ALA A 466 8.16 -1.29 5.56
C ALA A 466 9.31 -0.59 6.30
N PHE A 467 9.38 0.74 6.17
CA PHE A 467 10.33 1.59 6.89
C PHE A 467 9.81 2.01 8.27
N LEU A 468 8.79 1.31 8.80
CA LEU A 468 8.39 1.43 10.20
C LEU A 468 9.61 1.26 11.14
N PRO A 469 9.75 2.14 12.15
CA PRO A 469 10.87 2.06 13.07
C PRO A 469 10.74 0.87 14.05
N GLY A 470 11.89 0.44 14.57
CA GLY A 470 12.00 -0.59 15.60
C GLY A 470 12.31 -1.99 15.08
N ALA A 471 12.55 -2.91 16.01
CA ALA A 471 12.88 -4.30 15.72
C ALA A 471 11.70 -5.05 15.08
N SER A 472 11.99 -6.04 14.24
CA SER A 472 10.97 -6.92 13.69
C SER A 472 10.50 -7.97 14.71
N LEU A 473 9.25 -8.42 14.56
CA LEU A 473 8.71 -9.63 15.18
C LEU A 473 9.44 -10.90 14.74
N TRP A 474 10.01 -10.90 13.53
CA TRP A 474 10.64 -12.05 12.90
C TRP A 474 12.16 -11.99 13.04
N ARG A 475 12.80 -13.16 13.23
CA ARG A 475 14.27 -13.25 13.30
C ARG A 475 14.92 -12.99 11.95
N ASP A 476 14.30 -13.50 10.89
CA ASP A 476 14.93 -13.56 9.58
C ASP A 476 13.95 -13.22 8.46
N GLN A 477 12.96 -14.09 8.28
CA GLN A 477 11.97 -13.99 7.24
C GLN A 477 10.57 -13.88 7.84
N ALA A 478 9.73 -13.04 7.24
CA ALA A 478 8.36 -12.86 7.69
C ALA A 478 7.58 -14.19 7.61
N GLY A 479 6.77 -14.48 8.64
CA GLY A 479 6.08 -15.76 8.80
C GLY A 479 6.96 -16.94 9.23
N GLY A 480 8.26 -16.71 9.49
CA GLY A 480 9.20 -17.71 9.98
C GLY A 480 9.29 -17.76 11.51
N ALA A 481 10.48 -18.04 12.04
CA ALA A 481 10.69 -18.01 13.49
C ALA A 481 10.61 -16.57 14.03
N ARG A 482 9.82 -16.39 15.08
CA ARG A 482 9.75 -15.12 15.82
C ARG A 482 11.01 -14.91 16.65
N VAL A 483 11.28 -13.65 16.99
CA VAL A 483 12.35 -13.29 17.93
C VAL A 483 12.10 -13.93 19.30
N ALA A 484 13.17 -14.13 20.08
CA ALA A 484 13.10 -14.85 21.36
C ALA A 484 12.02 -14.31 22.30
N ALA A 485 11.87 -12.99 22.36
CA ALA A 485 10.85 -12.32 23.17
C ALA A 485 9.40 -12.73 22.82
N CYS A 486 9.13 -13.19 21.60
CA CYS A 486 7.79 -13.60 21.15
C CYS A 486 7.76 -15.05 20.62
N ALA A 487 8.73 -15.89 21.00
CA ALA A 487 8.88 -17.24 20.42
C ALA A 487 7.69 -18.16 20.74
N GLY A 488 7.12 -18.05 21.94
CA GLY A 488 5.96 -18.84 22.38
C GLY A 488 4.61 -18.13 22.23
N ALA A 489 4.60 -16.87 21.74
CA ALA A 489 3.38 -16.09 21.65
C ALA A 489 2.40 -16.70 20.62
N SER A 490 1.11 -16.60 20.87
CA SER A 490 0.04 -17.07 20.00
C SER A 490 -0.84 -15.89 19.59
N PRO A 491 -1.22 -15.71 18.31
CA PRO A 491 -2.13 -14.63 17.91
C PRO A 491 -3.54 -14.74 18.50
N ALA A 492 -3.89 -15.91 19.07
CA ALA A 492 -5.14 -16.15 19.77
C ALA A 492 -5.18 -15.51 21.16
N ASP A 493 -4.01 -15.34 21.77
CA ASP A 493 -3.85 -14.98 23.17
C ASP A 493 -3.25 -13.59 23.33
N ASP A 494 -3.34 -13.03 24.53
CA ASP A 494 -2.61 -11.81 24.85
C ASP A 494 -1.10 -12.12 24.91
N PRO A 495 -0.24 -11.21 24.41
CA PRO A 495 1.19 -11.43 24.43
C PRO A 495 1.70 -11.49 25.88
N ASP A 496 2.61 -12.42 26.16
CA ASP A 496 3.32 -12.48 27.44
C ASP A 496 4.08 -11.16 27.70
N PRO A 497 4.50 -10.87 28.94
CA PRO A 497 5.16 -9.60 29.26
C PRO A 497 6.40 -9.28 28.41
N GLY A 498 7.17 -10.32 28.01
CA GLY A 498 8.37 -10.14 27.19
C GLY A 498 8.02 -9.72 25.76
N CYS A 499 7.06 -10.41 25.15
CA CYS A 499 6.55 -10.04 23.84
C CYS A 499 5.84 -8.68 23.89
N GLY A 500 5.03 -8.44 24.93
CA GLY A 500 4.34 -7.18 25.18
C GLY A 500 5.29 -5.99 25.22
N ALA A 501 6.44 -6.10 25.89
CA ALA A 501 7.45 -5.05 25.93
C ALA A 501 8.04 -4.75 24.54
N LEU A 502 8.32 -5.77 23.72
CA LEU A 502 8.77 -5.57 22.34
C LEU A 502 7.70 -4.86 21.49
N LEU A 503 6.45 -5.31 21.58
CA LEU A 503 5.34 -4.73 20.83
C LEU A 503 5.08 -3.29 21.25
N GLN A 504 5.34 -2.92 22.51
CA GLN A 504 5.27 -1.54 22.99
C GLN A 504 6.42 -0.67 22.45
N ALA A 505 7.65 -1.20 22.40
CA ALA A 505 8.83 -0.45 21.99
C ALA A 505 9.04 -0.36 20.46
N SER A 506 8.44 -1.25 19.67
CA SER A 506 8.65 -1.31 18.21
C SER A 506 7.34 -1.15 17.44
N ALA A 507 7.24 -0.06 16.66
CA ALA A 507 6.12 0.15 15.73
C ALA A 507 6.04 -0.97 14.67
N LYS A 508 7.20 -1.42 14.16
CA LYS A 508 7.28 -2.53 13.21
C LYS A 508 6.75 -3.84 13.81
N ALA A 509 7.22 -4.25 14.99
CA ALA A 509 6.77 -5.49 15.60
C ALA A 509 5.27 -5.45 15.93
N ARG A 510 4.76 -4.29 16.39
CA ARG A 510 3.34 -4.07 16.67
C ARG A 510 2.47 -4.26 15.42
N ALA A 511 2.83 -3.63 14.31
CA ALA A 511 2.12 -3.77 13.04
C ALA A 511 2.15 -5.22 12.54
N GLN A 512 3.31 -5.88 12.61
CA GLN A 512 3.47 -7.28 12.24
C GLN A 512 2.59 -8.21 13.11
N TRP A 513 2.52 -7.96 14.42
CA TRP A 513 1.64 -8.69 15.33
C TRP A 513 0.16 -8.49 15.02
N GLN A 514 -0.26 -7.25 14.75
CA GLN A 514 -1.64 -6.93 14.34
C GLN A 514 -2.05 -7.70 13.07
N LEU A 515 -1.14 -7.78 12.08
CA LEU A 515 -1.36 -8.56 10.87
C LEU A 515 -1.52 -10.05 11.18
N GLU A 516 -0.67 -10.63 12.02
CA GLU A 516 -0.80 -12.05 12.39
C GLU A 516 -2.13 -12.34 13.10
N ARG A 517 -2.61 -11.45 13.97
CA ARG A 517 -3.95 -11.59 14.59
C ARG A 517 -5.07 -11.47 13.57
N ALA A 518 -4.94 -10.55 12.60
CA ALA A 518 -5.92 -10.40 11.54
C ALA A 518 -5.98 -11.64 10.64
N LEU A 519 -4.82 -12.17 10.22
CA LEU A 519 -4.71 -13.39 9.43
C LEU A 519 -5.27 -14.61 10.19
N PHE A 520 -4.95 -14.73 11.48
CA PHE A 520 -5.49 -15.78 12.34
C PHE A 520 -7.02 -15.80 12.36
N ARG A 521 -7.65 -14.62 12.49
CA ARG A 521 -9.13 -14.48 12.43
C ARG A 521 -9.67 -14.78 11.04
N PHE A 522 -9.03 -14.25 10.00
CA PHE A 522 -9.43 -14.46 8.61
C PHE A 522 -9.45 -15.94 8.23
N GLU A 523 -8.42 -16.71 8.58
CA GLU A 523 -8.30 -18.13 8.23
C GLU A 523 -9.36 -19.00 8.93
N ARG A 524 -9.87 -18.55 10.08
CA ARG A 524 -10.92 -19.22 10.86
C ARG A 524 -12.32 -18.70 10.58
N ALA A 525 -12.45 -17.65 9.77
CA ALA A 525 -13.75 -17.11 9.41
C ALA A 525 -14.54 -18.13 8.58
N PRO A 526 -15.84 -18.33 8.85
CA PRO A 526 -16.71 -19.16 8.02
C PRO A 526 -16.62 -18.73 6.54
N ARG A 527 -16.56 -19.72 5.64
CA ARG A 527 -16.50 -19.47 4.19
C ARG A 527 -17.84 -19.85 3.56
N PRO A 528 -18.39 -19.03 2.64
CA PRO A 528 -19.59 -19.41 1.92
C PRO A 528 -19.29 -20.67 1.07
N PRO A 529 -20.31 -21.48 0.75
CA PRO A 529 -20.12 -22.59 -0.17
C PRO A 529 -19.60 -22.05 -1.51
N ALA A 530 -18.52 -22.64 -2.02
CA ALA A 530 -18.09 -22.36 -3.39
C ALA A 530 -19.24 -22.76 -4.31
N SER A 531 -19.66 -21.87 -5.22
CA SER A 531 -20.65 -22.25 -6.22
C SER A 531 -20.08 -23.41 -7.02
N VAL A 532 -20.83 -24.51 -7.07
CA VAL A 532 -20.52 -25.59 -8.00
C VAL A 532 -20.67 -24.99 -9.39
N PRO A 533 -19.63 -24.98 -10.24
CA PRO A 533 -19.82 -24.57 -11.62
C PRO A 533 -20.93 -25.46 -12.17
N ALA A 534 -22.01 -24.86 -12.65
CA ALA A 534 -23.05 -25.61 -13.35
C ALA A 534 -22.31 -26.45 -14.39
N ARG A 535 -22.34 -27.78 -14.24
CA ARG A 535 -21.96 -28.66 -15.33
C ARG A 535 -22.90 -28.25 -16.45
N ILE A 536 -22.39 -27.51 -17.43
CA ILE A 536 -23.02 -27.38 -18.73
C ILE A 536 -22.97 -28.80 -19.26
N GLY A 537 -23.98 -29.58 -18.90
CA GLY A 537 -24.18 -30.92 -19.40
C GLY A 537 -24.31 -30.77 -20.89
N GLY A 538 -23.35 -31.36 -21.62
CA GLY A 538 -23.56 -31.65 -23.02
C GLY A 538 -24.88 -32.40 -23.15
N ALA A 539 -25.84 -31.79 -23.85
CA ALA A 539 -27.03 -32.44 -24.32
C ALA A 539 -27.51 -31.72 -25.58
N ARG A 540 -26.98 -32.23 -26.70
CA ARG A 540 -27.48 -32.23 -28.10
C ARG A 540 -27.38 -30.95 -28.90
#